data_AF-A0A933LII3-F1
#
_entry.id   AF-A0A933LII3-F1
#
_cell.length_a   1.000
_cell.length_b   1.000
_cell.length_c   1.000
_cell.angle_alpha   90.00
_cell.angle_beta   90.00
_cell.angle_gamma   90.00
#
_symmetry.space_group_name_H-M   'P 1'
#
loop_
_entity.id
_entity.type
_entity.pdbx_description
1 polymer ?
#
loop_
_entity_poly.entity_id
_entity_poly.type
_entity_poly.pdbx_seq_one_letter_code
_entity_poly.pdbx_strand_id
1 'polypeptide(L)'
;MGPRFGLMAAVAAAVVASIGIPAASATTIATFADPTVGTSPIVPLFTVSSGTITGGWTGTGLTLQLADPPIPSTPTTTTYNDVILEFAPMAYLGTPTNGLIAVGQFRFYERDNSQPGNKGAELFRIDFEQAYLTRSAVGSDNIFSDNGVTFTAYGVPLGLEEESFAFSFANQKLVPPSGYTATASFTSSAVPEPATLLVLLGGLPVVMIRRR
;
A
#
# COMPACT_ATOMS: atom_id res chain seq x y z
N MET A 1 55.79 -52.76 3.11
CA MET A 1 55.90 -51.65 4.07
C MET A 1 56.27 -50.40 3.30
N GLY A 2 55.46 -49.36 3.10
CA GLY A 2 54.06 -49.06 3.40
C GLY A 2 53.65 -47.92 2.44
N PRO A 3 52.36 -47.73 2.16
CA PRO A 3 51.92 -46.77 1.15
C PRO A 3 51.84 -45.36 1.75
N ARG A 4 52.31 -44.35 1.02
CA ARG A 4 51.98 -42.95 1.27
C ARG A 4 51.04 -42.47 0.18
N PHE A 5 49.76 -42.81 0.33
CA PHE A 5 48.67 -42.13 -0.38
C PHE A 5 48.50 -40.75 0.25
N GLY A 6 49.16 -39.76 -0.34
CA GLY A 6 48.97 -38.35 -0.01
C GLY A 6 47.63 -37.87 -0.55
N LEU A 7 46.63 -37.86 0.34
CA LEU A 7 45.70 -36.75 0.55
C LEU A 7 45.33 -35.90 -0.70
N MET A 8 44.65 -36.48 -1.69
CA MET A 8 43.92 -35.73 -2.72
C MET A 8 42.49 -36.24 -2.85
N ALA A 9 41.80 -36.30 -1.73
CA ALA A 9 40.35 -36.46 -1.69
C ALA A 9 39.80 -35.51 -0.63
N ALA A 10 38.72 -34.81 -0.98
CA ALA A 10 37.94 -33.90 -0.15
C ALA A 10 38.37 -32.43 -0.07
N VAL A 11 38.28 -31.72 -1.21
CA VAL A 11 37.84 -30.30 -1.22
C VAL A 11 36.72 -30.13 -2.25
N ALA A 12 35.69 -30.97 -2.14
CA ALA A 12 34.46 -30.86 -2.93
C ALA A 12 33.21 -30.96 -2.03
N ALA A 13 33.32 -30.47 -0.80
CA ALA A 13 32.22 -30.44 0.15
C ALA A 13 31.97 -28.99 0.59
N ALA A 14 30.78 -28.52 0.28
CA ALA A 14 30.08 -27.41 0.91
C ALA A 14 30.63 -25.99 0.68
N VAL A 15 30.54 -25.52 -0.57
CA VAL A 15 29.99 -24.16 -0.78
C VAL A 15 28.51 -24.34 -1.09
N VAL A 16 27.74 -24.80 -0.10
CA VAL A 16 26.35 -24.37 -0.01
C VAL A 16 26.46 -22.93 0.44
N ALA A 17 26.72 -22.03 -0.52
CA ALA A 17 26.47 -20.63 -0.31
C ALA A 17 25.00 -20.58 0.05
N SER A 18 24.72 -20.33 1.33
CA SER A 18 23.45 -19.87 1.81
C SER A 18 23.14 -18.59 1.06
N ILE A 19 22.57 -18.72 -0.14
CA ILE A 19 21.81 -17.67 -0.78
C ILE A 19 20.65 -17.45 0.19
N GLY A 20 20.89 -16.55 1.15
CA GLY A 20 19.84 -16.01 1.99
C GLY A 20 18.88 -15.38 1.02
N ILE A 21 17.78 -16.06 0.73
CA ILE A 21 16.65 -15.47 0.04
C ILE A 21 16.25 -14.31 0.95
N PRO A 22 16.39 -13.05 0.52
CA PRO A 22 15.91 -11.95 1.34
C PRO A 22 14.43 -12.20 1.57
N ALA A 23 14.03 -12.33 2.85
CA ALA A 23 12.63 -12.41 3.20
C ALA A 23 11.98 -11.12 2.67
N ALA A 24 11.01 -11.27 1.78
CA ALA A 24 10.30 -10.14 1.23
C ALA A 24 9.58 -9.44 2.39
N SER A 25 9.91 -8.17 2.60
CA SER A 25 9.38 -7.38 3.71
C SER A 25 8.43 -6.35 3.15
N ALA A 26 7.23 -6.26 3.73
CA ALA A 26 6.26 -5.25 3.35
C ALA A 26 6.88 -3.86 3.52
N THR A 27 6.79 -3.04 2.48
CA THR A 27 7.31 -1.66 2.43
C THR A 27 6.14 -0.70 2.35
N THR A 28 6.19 0.39 3.12
CA THR A 28 5.18 1.45 3.06
C THR A 28 5.29 2.19 1.73
N ILE A 29 4.21 2.20 0.94
CA ILE A 29 4.15 2.82 -0.39
C ILE A 29 3.68 4.27 -0.28
N ALA A 30 2.61 4.48 0.47
CA ALA A 30 2.02 5.80 0.68
C ALA A 30 1.43 5.95 2.09
N THR A 31 1.53 7.15 2.65
CA THR A 31 0.82 7.55 3.87
C THR A 31 0.15 8.90 3.69
N PHE A 32 -0.99 9.12 4.35
CA PHE A 32 -1.53 10.47 4.51
C PHE A 32 -1.93 10.75 5.95
N ALA A 33 -1.75 12.01 6.34
CA ALA A 33 -2.10 12.52 7.66
C ALA A 33 -3.46 13.23 7.64
N ASP A 34 -4.21 13.10 8.74
CA ASP A 34 -5.49 13.78 8.93
C ASP A 34 -5.32 15.31 8.83
N PRO A 35 -5.96 15.99 7.86
CA PRO A 35 -5.81 17.43 7.66
C PRO A 35 -6.50 18.28 8.73
N THR A 36 -7.26 17.67 9.64
CA THR A 36 -8.09 18.40 10.60
C THR A 36 -7.39 18.77 11.90
N VAL A 37 -6.12 18.39 12.09
CA VAL A 37 -5.33 18.72 13.28
C VAL A 37 -5.27 20.24 13.46
N GLY A 38 -5.92 20.75 14.52
CA GLY A 38 -5.94 22.18 14.86
C GLY A 38 -7.00 23.02 14.13
N THR A 39 -7.85 22.42 13.31
CA THR A 39 -8.95 23.13 12.61
C THR A 39 -10.29 22.98 13.35
N SER A 40 -11.02 24.08 13.51
CA SER A 40 -12.39 24.08 14.02
C SER A 40 -13.27 24.93 13.08
N PRO A 41 -14.35 24.39 12.50
CA PRO A 41 -14.91 23.05 12.74
C PRO A 41 -14.12 21.92 12.05
N ILE A 42 -14.12 20.73 12.67
CA ILE A 42 -13.58 19.50 12.08
C ILE A 42 -14.44 19.13 10.86
N VAL A 43 -13.80 19.06 9.69
CA VAL A 43 -14.44 18.64 8.43
C VAL A 43 -14.17 17.15 8.21
N PRO A 44 -15.20 16.31 8.09
CA PRO A 44 -14.99 14.86 7.95
C PRO A 44 -14.46 14.50 6.56
N LEU A 45 -13.60 13.48 6.50
CA LEU A 45 -13.11 12.91 5.23
C LEU A 45 -14.04 11.82 4.71
N PHE A 46 -14.74 11.13 5.63
CA PHE A 46 -15.60 10.00 5.33
C PHE A 46 -16.97 10.18 5.96
N THR A 47 -18.00 9.81 5.24
CA THR A 47 -19.37 9.68 5.72
C THR A 47 -19.89 8.31 5.34
N VAL A 48 -20.21 7.51 6.35
CA VAL A 48 -20.88 6.22 6.22
C VAL A 48 -22.36 6.43 6.53
N SER A 49 -23.23 6.27 5.54
CA SER A 49 -24.67 6.40 5.76
C SER A 49 -25.45 5.70 4.66
N SER A 50 -26.63 5.17 5.00
CA SER A 50 -27.60 4.66 4.03
C SER A 50 -27.04 3.61 3.07
N GLY A 51 -26.16 2.73 3.56
CA GLY A 51 -25.53 1.69 2.74
C GLY A 51 -24.48 2.22 1.75
N THR A 52 -23.94 3.41 1.99
CA THR A 52 -22.87 4.00 1.16
C THR A 52 -21.76 4.61 2.01
N ILE A 53 -20.57 4.68 1.41
CA ILE A 53 -19.44 5.48 1.89
C ILE A 53 -19.20 6.58 0.89
N THR A 54 -19.22 7.82 1.37
CA THR A 54 -18.95 9.03 0.59
C THR A 54 -17.91 9.89 1.31
N GLY A 55 -17.34 10.86 0.62
CA GLY A 55 -16.40 11.78 1.23
C GLY A 55 -15.38 12.32 0.24
N GLY A 56 -14.17 12.55 0.73
CA GLY A 56 -13.08 13.18 0.02
C GLY A 56 -12.57 14.42 0.75
N TRP A 57 -11.54 15.04 0.19
CA TRP A 57 -10.91 16.23 0.73
C TRP A 57 -10.48 17.15 -0.39
N THR A 58 -11.01 18.38 -0.40
CA THR A 58 -10.62 19.45 -1.33
C THR A 58 -10.05 20.67 -0.62
N GLY A 59 -9.97 20.63 0.72
CA GLY A 59 -9.37 21.67 1.56
C GLY A 59 -7.84 21.61 1.59
N THR A 60 -7.20 22.59 2.23
CA THR A 60 -5.75 22.58 2.50
C THR A 60 -5.40 21.66 3.68
N GLY A 61 -4.13 21.31 3.85
CA GLY A 61 -3.61 20.60 5.02
C GLY A 61 -3.52 19.08 4.89
N LEU A 62 -3.96 18.49 3.78
CA LEU A 62 -3.77 17.05 3.55
C LEU A 62 -2.40 16.81 2.92
N THR A 63 -1.55 16.11 3.65
CA THR A 63 -0.19 15.76 3.21
C THR A 63 -0.14 14.29 2.83
N LEU A 64 0.37 14.00 1.63
CA LEU A 64 0.63 12.66 1.11
C LEU A 64 2.14 12.44 1.05
N GLN A 65 2.62 11.34 1.60
CA GLN A 65 4.00 10.89 1.45
C GLN A 65 4.03 9.65 0.55
N LEU A 66 4.84 9.69 -0.49
CA LEU A 66 5.03 8.58 -1.43
C LEU A 66 6.49 8.11 -1.41
N ALA A 67 6.70 6.80 -1.44
CA ALA A 67 8.02 6.24 -1.69
C ALA A 67 8.49 6.55 -3.13
N ASP A 68 9.72 7.03 -3.29
CA ASP A 68 10.33 7.42 -4.55
C ASP A 68 11.79 6.88 -4.67
N PRO A 69 12.14 6.13 -5.72
CA PRO A 69 11.20 5.46 -6.63
C PRO A 69 10.33 4.46 -5.84
N PRO A 70 9.13 4.14 -6.30
CA PRO A 70 8.22 3.21 -5.63
C PRO A 70 8.74 1.75 -5.57
N ILE A 71 9.97 1.49 -6.03
CA ILE A 71 10.64 0.18 -6.10
C ILE A 71 12.04 0.30 -5.46
N PRO A 72 12.51 -0.68 -4.67
CA PRO A 72 13.42 -0.43 -3.56
C PRO A 72 14.88 -0.56 -3.99
N SER A 73 15.48 0.50 -4.50
CA SER A 73 16.95 0.63 -4.44
C SER A 73 17.40 1.62 -3.38
N THR A 74 16.57 2.62 -3.07
CA THR A 74 16.76 3.62 -2.00
C THR A 74 15.44 4.32 -1.75
N PRO A 75 14.71 4.05 -0.65
CA PRO A 75 13.43 4.72 -0.39
C PRO A 75 13.71 6.17 -0.01
N THR A 76 13.64 7.08 -0.98
CA THR A 76 13.37 8.48 -0.65
C THR A 76 11.87 8.63 -0.47
N THR A 77 11.45 9.62 0.30
CA THR A 77 10.03 9.92 0.49
C THR A 77 9.76 11.30 -0.08
N THR A 78 8.90 11.35 -1.09
CA THR A 78 8.42 12.60 -1.65
C THR A 78 7.17 13.02 -0.90
N THR A 79 7.16 14.23 -0.38
CA THR A 79 6.03 14.80 0.39
C THR A 79 5.27 15.79 -0.47
N TYR A 80 4.00 15.53 -0.69
CA TYR A 80 3.04 16.40 -1.37
C TYR A 80 2.13 17.05 -0.35
N ASN A 81 2.04 18.38 -0.37
CA ASN A 81 1.17 19.15 0.52
C ASN A 81 -0.13 19.56 -0.20
N ASP A 82 -1.17 19.81 0.59
CA ASP A 82 -2.48 20.28 0.13
C ASP A 82 -3.17 19.41 -0.93
N VAL A 83 -2.88 18.11 -0.89
CA VAL A 83 -3.37 17.10 -1.84
C VAL A 83 -4.89 16.98 -1.76
N ILE A 84 -5.49 16.70 -2.91
CA ILE A 84 -6.93 16.44 -3.03
C ILE A 84 -7.16 14.93 -2.95
N LEU A 85 -7.97 14.49 -1.99
CA LEU A 85 -8.48 13.12 -1.92
C LEU A 85 -9.86 13.07 -2.58
N GLU A 86 -10.04 12.15 -3.51
CA GLU A 86 -11.33 11.90 -4.18
C GLU A 86 -11.63 10.42 -4.26
N PHE A 87 -12.90 10.07 -4.07
CA PHE A 87 -13.45 8.77 -4.41
C PHE A 87 -14.94 8.92 -4.75
N ALA A 88 -15.43 8.08 -5.65
CA ALA A 88 -16.86 8.00 -5.93
C ALA A 88 -17.61 7.35 -4.75
N PRO A 89 -18.91 7.60 -4.55
CA PRO A 89 -19.70 6.87 -3.57
C PRO A 89 -19.56 5.35 -3.75
N MET A 90 -19.18 4.66 -2.68
CA MET A 90 -18.99 3.21 -2.68
C MET A 90 -20.13 2.52 -1.92
N ALA A 91 -20.56 1.36 -2.41
CA ALA A 91 -21.58 0.58 -1.72
C ALA A 91 -21.02 0.01 -0.41
N TYR A 92 -21.79 0.14 0.66
CA TYR A 92 -21.47 -0.35 1.99
C TYR A 92 -22.55 -1.31 2.48
N LEU A 93 -22.13 -2.55 2.71
CA LEU A 93 -22.95 -3.65 3.15
C LEU A 93 -22.55 -3.99 4.59
N GLY A 94 -23.22 -3.39 5.56
CA GLY A 94 -22.90 -3.62 6.96
C GLY A 94 -23.77 -2.90 7.96
N THR A 95 -23.28 -2.88 9.20
CA THR A 95 -23.86 -2.19 10.35
C THR A 95 -23.10 -0.87 10.60
N PRO A 96 -23.55 0.00 11.51
CA PRO A 96 -22.76 1.18 11.90
C PRO A 96 -21.41 0.84 12.56
N THR A 97 -21.16 -0.41 12.94
CA THR A 97 -19.92 -0.83 13.62
C THR A 97 -18.94 -1.58 12.72
N ASN A 98 -19.44 -2.32 11.74
CA ASN A 98 -18.62 -3.13 10.84
C ASN A 98 -19.36 -3.46 9.54
N GLY A 99 -18.61 -3.68 8.46
CA GLY A 99 -19.21 -4.00 7.17
C GLY A 99 -18.22 -4.13 6.03
N LEU A 100 -18.74 -4.59 4.89
CA LEU A 100 -18.00 -4.71 3.65
C LEU A 100 -18.23 -3.47 2.78
N ILE A 101 -17.16 -3.00 2.17
CA ILE A 101 -17.17 -2.00 1.11
C ILE A 101 -16.99 -2.77 -0.19
N ALA A 102 -17.89 -2.54 -1.15
CA ALA A 102 -17.75 -3.11 -2.49
C ALA A 102 -16.56 -2.48 -3.24
N VAL A 103 -16.42 -2.83 -4.53
CA VAL A 103 -15.38 -2.28 -5.40
C VAL A 103 -15.31 -0.76 -5.30
N GLY A 104 -14.08 -0.26 -5.23
CA GLY A 104 -13.83 1.14 -4.92
C GLY A 104 -12.46 1.60 -5.36
N GLN A 105 -12.28 2.91 -5.27
CA GLN A 105 -11.06 3.56 -5.69
C GLN A 105 -10.82 4.83 -4.87
N PHE A 106 -9.60 4.99 -4.38
CA PHE A 106 -9.13 6.25 -3.79
C PHE A 106 -8.12 6.89 -4.72
N ARG A 107 -8.28 8.20 -4.99
CA ARG A 107 -7.37 8.97 -5.84
C ARG A 107 -6.85 10.19 -5.09
N PHE A 108 -5.57 10.44 -5.28
CA PHE A 108 -4.86 11.57 -4.73
C PHE A 108 -4.34 12.43 -5.87
N TYR A 109 -4.64 13.72 -5.85
CA TYR A 109 -4.20 14.66 -6.86
C TYR A 109 -3.40 15.80 -6.26
N GLU A 110 -2.46 16.33 -7.03
CA GLU A 110 -1.93 17.66 -6.75
C GLU A 110 -3.06 18.68 -6.74
N ARG A 111 -2.93 19.69 -5.89
CA ARG A 111 -3.77 20.88 -5.98
C ARG A 111 -3.27 21.74 -7.12
N ASP A 112 -4.16 22.03 -8.06
CA ASP A 112 -3.91 23.10 -9.00
C ASP A 112 -4.26 24.43 -8.34
N ASN A 113 -3.25 25.27 -8.13
CA ASN A 113 -3.39 26.57 -7.49
C ASN A 113 -4.02 27.64 -8.40
N SER A 114 -4.36 27.30 -9.65
CA SER A 114 -5.05 28.22 -10.56
C SER A 114 -6.48 28.54 -10.12
N GLN A 115 -7.17 27.61 -9.44
CA GLN A 115 -8.51 27.79 -8.86
C GLN A 115 -8.68 26.92 -7.59
N PRO A 116 -9.40 27.39 -6.56
CA PRO A 116 -9.70 26.58 -5.38
C PRO A 116 -10.45 25.29 -5.74
N GLY A 117 -9.88 24.14 -5.37
CA GLY A 117 -10.50 22.82 -5.59
C GLY A 117 -10.23 22.19 -6.96
N ASN A 118 -9.45 22.84 -7.83
CA ASN A 118 -8.99 22.20 -9.07
C ASN A 118 -7.93 21.13 -8.77
N LYS A 119 -8.01 20.04 -9.53
CA LYS A 119 -7.08 18.91 -9.49
C LYS A 119 -6.01 19.12 -10.56
N GLY A 120 -4.75 18.98 -10.16
CA GLY A 120 -3.60 18.85 -11.04
C GLY A 120 -3.37 17.39 -11.44
N ALA A 121 -2.12 16.95 -11.44
CA ALA A 121 -1.75 15.59 -11.77
C ALA A 121 -2.25 14.58 -10.73
N GLU A 122 -2.64 13.38 -11.17
CA GLU A 122 -2.89 12.23 -10.28
C GLU A 122 -1.55 11.73 -9.73
N LEU A 123 -1.40 11.82 -8.41
CA LEU A 123 -0.19 11.43 -7.69
C LEU A 123 -0.20 9.93 -7.37
N PHE A 124 -1.33 9.46 -6.83
CA PHE A 124 -1.46 8.11 -6.33
C PHE A 124 -2.90 7.63 -6.41
N ARG A 125 -3.07 6.34 -6.67
CA ARG A 125 -4.37 5.70 -6.78
C ARG A 125 -4.33 4.29 -6.21
N ILE A 126 -5.41 3.97 -5.51
CA ILE A 126 -5.67 2.66 -4.94
C ILE A 126 -6.95 2.16 -5.57
N ASP A 127 -6.85 1.09 -6.33
CA ASP A 127 -7.99 0.32 -6.82
C ASP A 127 -8.20 -0.88 -5.88
N PHE A 128 -9.44 -1.19 -5.51
CA PHE A 128 -9.74 -2.37 -4.69
C PHE A 128 -11.06 -3.04 -5.07
N GLU A 129 -11.12 -4.37 -5.06
CA GLU A 129 -12.37 -5.13 -5.32
C GLU A 129 -13.30 -5.17 -4.10
N GLN A 130 -12.74 -5.24 -2.90
CA GLN A 130 -13.45 -5.26 -1.64
C GLN A 130 -12.58 -4.74 -0.51
N ALA A 131 -13.19 -4.09 0.49
CA ALA A 131 -12.51 -3.70 1.72
C ALA A 131 -13.42 -3.95 2.94
N TYR A 132 -12.82 -4.10 4.11
CA TYR A 132 -13.56 -4.29 5.36
C TYR A 132 -13.42 -3.07 6.27
N LEU A 133 -14.54 -2.57 6.75
CA LEU A 133 -14.64 -1.47 7.69
C LEU A 133 -14.93 -2.02 9.08
N THR A 134 -14.15 -1.62 10.09
CA THR A 134 -14.41 -1.96 11.49
C THR A 134 -14.16 -0.76 12.39
N ARG A 135 -15.06 -0.54 13.35
CA ARG A 135 -14.95 0.55 14.34
C ARG A 135 -14.04 0.20 15.52
N SER A 136 -13.67 -1.08 15.68
CA SER A 136 -12.77 -1.59 16.71
C SER A 136 -11.77 -2.54 16.06
N ALA A 137 -10.58 -2.04 15.73
CA ALA A 137 -9.50 -2.88 15.24
C ALA A 137 -8.44 -3.05 16.33
N VAL A 138 -8.42 -4.21 16.98
CA VAL A 138 -7.18 -4.76 17.52
C VAL A 138 -6.58 -5.56 16.37
N GLY A 139 -5.66 -4.95 15.62
CA GLY A 139 -4.98 -5.57 14.48
C GLY A 139 -5.87 -5.75 13.24
N SER A 140 -5.37 -5.40 12.07
CA SER A 140 -5.92 -5.95 10.82
C SER A 140 -5.56 -7.44 10.80
N ASP A 141 -6.49 -8.31 11.16
CA ASP A 141 -6.26 -9.74 11.00
C ASP A 141 -6.32 -10.04 9.50
N ASN A 142 -5.16 -10.31 8.91
CA ASN A 142 -4.96 -10.66 7.50
C ASN A 142 -5.58 -12.04 7.22
N ILE A 143 -6.90 -12.15 7.16
CA ILE A 143 -7.53 -13.44 6.83
C ILE A 143 -8.08 -13.46 5.40
N PHE A 144 -8.36 -12.33 4.73
CA PHE A 144 -8.75 -12.32 3.31
C PHE A 144 -8.47 -10.96 2.60
N SER A 145 -7.35 -10.77 1.90
CA SER A 145 -7.24 -9.81 0.78
C SER A 145 -5.90 -9.94 0.04
N ASP A 146 -5.73 -11.01 -0.75
CA ASP A 146 -4.56 -11.14 -1.62
C ASP A 146 -4.92 -11.02 -3.11
N ASN A 147 -6.17 -10.71 -3.42
CA ASN A 147 -6.63 -10.51 -4.79
C ASN A 147 -7.51 -9.28 -4.83
N GLY A 148 -7.04 -8.26 -5.54
CA GLY A 148 -7.88 -7.17 -6.00
C GLY A 148 -7.51 -5.77 -5.51
N VAL A 149 -6.43 -5.59 -4.73
CA VAL A 149 -5.85 -4.25 -4.51
C VAL A 149 -4.78 -3.98 -5.56
N THR A 150 -4.74 -2.77 -6.10
CA THR A 150 -3.68 -2.37 -7.04
C THR A 150 -3.28 -0.93 -6.79
N PHE A 151 -1.97 -0.70 -6.68
CA PHE A 151 -1.41 0.64 -6.53
C PHE A 151 -0.89 1.19 -7.86
N THR A 152 -1.28 2.44 -8.16
CA THR A 152 -0.78 3.20 -9.31
C THR A 152 -0.21 4.51 -8.79
N ALA A 153 1.02 4.87 -9.18
CA ALA A 153 1.62 6.17 -8.88
C ALA A 153 1.93 6.91 -10.19
N TYR A 154 1.61 8.20 -10.27
CA TYR A 154 1.78 9.02 -11.49
C TYR A 154 1.21 8.37 -12.76
N GLY A 155 0.11 7.61 -12.62
CA GLY A 155 -0.53 6.88 -13.72
C GLY A 155 0.16 5.58 -14.15
N VAL A 156 1.21 5.13 -13.46
CA VAL A 156 1.95 3.89 -13.76
C VAL A 156 1.70 2.85 -12.66
N PRO A 157 1.23 1.63 -13.00
CA PRO A 157 1.14 0.52 -12.06
C PRO A 157 2.50 0.18 -11.49
N LEU A 158 2.56 -0.09 -10.19
CA LEU A 158 3.84 -0.27 -9.50
C LEU A 158 4.45 -1.67 -9.66
N GLY A 159 3.71 -2.65 -10.20
CA GLY A 159 4.17 -4.03 -10.33
C GLY A 159 4.52 -4.62 -8.97
N LEU A 160 3.65 -4.41 -7.99
CA LEU A 160 3.80 -4.91 -6.63
C LEU A 160 2.94 -6.16 -6.48
N GLU A 161 3.27 -6.97 -5.49
CA GLU A 161 2.46 -8.11 -5.08
C GLU A 161 2.00 -7.90 -3.63
N GLU A 162 0.91 -8.57 -3.26
CA GLU A 162 0.34 -8.55 -1.91
C GLU A 162 0.02 -7.12 -1.41
N GLU A 163 -0.55 -6.26 -2.27
CA GLU A 163 -0.89 -4.90 -1.88
C GLU A 163 -1.99 -4.86 -0.80
N SER A 164 -1.72 -4.09 0.26
CA SER A 164 -2.65 -3.91 1.37
C SER A 164 -2.71 -2.46 1.81
N PHE A 165 -3.88 -2.04 2.26
CA PHE A 165 -4.07 -0.69 2.77
C PHE A 165 -4.97 -0.68 4.01
N ALA A 166 -4.74 0.31 4.88
CA ALA A 166 -5.55 0.53 6.06
C ALA A 166 -5.82 2.02 6.26
N PHE A 167 -7.06 2.34 6.62
CA PHE A 167 -7.46 3.65 7.11
C PHE A 167 -7.72 3.56 8.61
N SER A 168 -7.15 4.48 9.37
CA SER A 168 -7.44 4.64 10.80
C SER A 168 -8.36 5.84 10.97
N PHE A 169 -9.56 5.61 11.52
CA PHE A 169 -10.60 6.63 11.63
C PHE A 169 -10.58 7.33 13.00
N ALA A 170 -10.65 8.66 12.99
CA ALA A 170 -10.73 9.50 14.18
C ALA A 170 -11.95 10.44 14.14
N ASN A 171 -12.19 11.16 15.24
CA ASN A 171 -13.20 12.22 15.35
C ASN A 171 -14.61 11.82 14.91
N GLN A 172 -15.02 10.58 15.22
CA GLN A 172 -16.30 10.02 14.78
C GLN A 172 -17.49 10.79 15.35
N LYS A 173 -18.45 11.15 14.49
CA LYS A 173 -19.74 11.74 14.89
C LYS A 173 -20.89 10.98 14.26
N LEU A 174 -21.95 10.71 15.03
CA LEU A 174 -23.11 10.00 14.53
C LEU A 174 -23.90 10.84 13.52
N VAL A 175 -24.37 10.19 12.46
CA VAL A 175 -25.28 10.76 11.45
C VAL A 175 -26.61 10.02 11.54
N PRO A 176 -27.71 10.67 11.96
CA PRO A 176 -29.04 10.06 11.97
C PRO A 176 -29.53 9.74 10.54
N PRO A 177 -30.35 8.69 10.33
CA PRO A 177 -30.87 7.73 11.32
C PRO A 177 -29.88 6.58 11.62
N SER A 178 -28.91 6.33 10.75
CA SER A 178 -27.84 5.38 10.94
C SER A 178 -26.63 5.78 10.10
N GLY A 179 -25.47 5.88 10.76
CA GLY A 179 -24.25 6.31 10.09
C GLY A 179 -23.32 7.08 11.00
N TYR A 180 -22.16 7.44 10.45
CA TYR A 180 -21.21 8.30 11.11
C TYR A 180 -20.34 9.04 10.10
N THR A 181 -19.82 10.19 10.51
CA THR A 181 -18.73 10.87 9.84
C THR A 181 -17.43 10.61 10.58
N ALA A 182 -16.30 10.54 9.89
CA ALA A 182 -14.99 10.41 10.49
C ALA A 182 -13.93 11.19 9.71
N THR A 183 -12.87 11.59 10.40
CA THR A 183 -11.59 11.90 9.77
C THR A 183 -10.76 10.62 9.69
N ALA A 184 -9.69 10.61 8.91
CA ALA A 184 -8.84 9.43 8.83
C ALA A 184 -7.37 9.78 8.62
N SER A 185 -6.51 8.83 8.95
CA SER A 185 -5.15 8.71 8.43
C SER A 185 -5.00 7.36 7.72
N PHE A 186 -3.94 7.21 6.93
CA PHE A 186 -3.77 6.05 6.05
C PHE A 186 -2.33 5.60 5.97
N THR A 187 -2.21 4.29 5.83
CA THR A 187 -0.96 3.61 5.49
C THR A 187 -1.26 2.56 4.44
N SER A 188 -0.49 2.55 3.36
CA SER A 188 -0.44 1.44 2.40
C SER A 188 0.92 0.78 2.42
N SER A 189 0.92 -0.54 2.24
CA SER A 189 2.12 -1.35 2.15
C SER A 189 1.97 -2.40 1.07
N ALA A 190 3.07 -2.77 0.46
CA ALA A 190 3.13 -3.89 -0.47
C ALA A 190 4.45 -4.63 -0.30
N VAL A 191 4.48 -5.86 -0.81
CA VAL A 191 5.71 -6.65 -0.86
C VAL A 191 6.37 -6.40 -2.22
N PRO A 192 7.60 -5.87 -2.27
CA PRO A 192 8.33 -5.75 -3.53
C PRO A 192 8.57 -7.13 -4.13
N GLU A 193 8.36 -7.29 -5.45
CA GLU A 193 8.63 -8.54 -6.15
C GLU A 193 10.06 -9.05 -5.82
N PRO A 194 10.20 -10.31 -5.36
CA PRO A 194 11.51 -10.82 -4.99
C PRO A 194 12.47 -10.83 -6.19
N ALA A 195 13.66 -10.24 -6.01
CA ALA A 195 14.78 -10.31 -6.98
C ALA A 195 15.19 -11.76 -7.34
N THR A 196 14.64 -12.76 -6.65
CA THR A 196 14.74 -14.19 -6.95
C THR A 196 14.30 -14.54 -8.37
N LEU A 197 13.34 -13.82 -8.99
CA LEU A 197 12.99 -14.01 -10.40
C LEU A 197 14.15 -13.64 -11.34
N LEU A 198 14.83 -12.52 -11.08
CA LEU A 198 16.01 -12.09 -11.83
C LEU A 198 17.19 -13.06 -11.64
N VAL A 199 17.37 -13.59 -10.43
CA VAL A 199 18.42 -14.60 -10.14
C VAL A 199 18.10 -15.95 -10.76
N LEU A 200 16.83 -16.37 -10.80
CA LEU A 200 16.42 -17.62 -11.44
C LEU A 200 16.62 -17.56 -12.97
N LEU A 201 16.21 -16.45 -13.60
CA LEU A 201 16.39 -16.22 -15.03
C LEU A 201 17.86 -15.98 -15.41
N GLY A 202 18.62 -15.26 -14.58
CA GLY A 202 20.05 -15.01 -14.77
C GLY A 202 20.96 -16.19 -14.42
N GLY A 203 20.52 -17.12 -13.56
CA GLY A 203 21.28 -18.29 -13.12
C GLY A 203 21.24 -19.47 -14.11
N LEU A 204 20.15 -19.62 -14.86
CA LEU A 204 20.01 -20.66 -15.90
C LEU A 204 21.13 -20.65 -16.98
N PRO A 205 21.55 -19.50 -17.55
CA PRO A 205 22.65 -19.49 -18.52
C PRO A 205 24.01 -19.85 -17.90
N VAL A 206 24.26 -19.53 -16.62
CA VAL A 206 25.52 -19.89 -15.94
C VAL A 206 25.64 -21.40 -15.72
N VAL A 207 24.52 -22.09 -15.46
CA VAL A 207 24.50 -23.56 -15.35
C VAL A 207 24.62 -24.25 -16.71
N MET A 208 24.08 -23.65 -17.78
CA MET A 208 24.19 -24.20 -19.14
C MET A 208 25.57 -23.96 -19.78
N ILE A 209 26.24 -22.84 -19.49
CA ILE A 209 27.61 -22.56 -19.97
C ILE A 209 28.63 -23.51 -19.33
N ARG A 210 28.38 -23.99 -18.10
CA ARG A 210 29.22 -24.99 -17.44
C ARG A 210 29.08 -26.42 -17.98
N ARG A 211 28.15 -26.66 -18.91
CA ARG A 211 27.90 -27.98 -19.51
C ARG A 211 28.39 -28.09 -20.97
N ARG A 212 29.14 -27.11 -21.46
CA ARG A 212 29.95 -27.21 -22.69
C ARG A 212 31.42 -27.29 -22.33
#